data_AF-A0AA41H2Z4-F1
#
_entry.id   AF-A0AA41H2Z4-F1
#
_cell.length_a   1.000
_cell.length_b   1.000
_cell.length_c   1.000
_cell.angle_alpha   90.00
_cell.angle_beta   90.00
_cell.angle_gamma   90.00
#
_symmetry.space_group_name_H-M   'P 1'
#
loop_
_entity.id
_entity.type
_entity.pdbx_description
1 polymer ?
#
loop_
_entity_poly.entity_id
_entity_poly.type
_entity_poly.pdbx_seq_one_letter_code
_entity_poly.pdbx_strand_id
1 'polypeptide(L)'
;MMNERRVLNGAPLGALCLSAIALGACGGDGGTVPNASVALPQLAVAGGAKLAGCADLAGEIAYPNTTIASAASVAAGVLTIAGKPVPAHCLVKGSMYQRGGPVDGQNYAIGFEMRLPVDWNGRFFYQANGGLDGSVLTAVGEVGGGGQLDSALNQGFAVISSDAGHGAATPLFGLDPQARLDYGYQASAKLAPMAKSVIQTAYGKGPDRSYFGGCSNGGRHTMVVASRYGEQFDGYLVGDPGFRLPLAAIANIAGGQSYAALATTPGDLSTGFTAAERALVSNAVLDKCDALDGVKDGMVQDTGACQAAFSLERDVPSCGAQGRDGSCLSTAQKTAIGQLFTGAVTSAKSKFYSSFPYDSGLGTGNWAFWKFFSPLQLDSGAVAMIWKVPPVNPATFNGASFALTSSIDTLLAQVAATDGVYTESAMSFMLPPHLTDYSAIKNRGAKMMLYHGTSDPIFSSDDTTAWYDNLRAANGGDASGFARFFRVPGMNHCSGGPSTDQFDMLTPLVSWVEKGQAPERVVASARGPGNAGGANADVPASWSATRTRPLCPYPQVAKYNGSGSIEDAASFSCK
;
A
#
# COMPACT_ATOMS: atom_id res chain seq x y z
N MET A 1 29.77 33.90 31.39
CA MET A 1 30.45 34.47 32.57
C MET A 1 30.86 33.32 33.47
N MET A 2 32.16 33.04 33.53
CA MET A 2 32.75 32.02 34.39
C MET A 2 32.62 32.41 35.86
N ASN A 3 32.39 31.43 36.74
CA ASN A 3 32.91 31.50 38.10
C ASN A 3 33.27 30.09 38.58
N GLU A 4 34.56 29.91 38.85
CA GLU A 4 35.15 28.75 39.51
C GLU A 4 34.98 28.86 41.03
N ARG A 5 35.02 27.70 41.73
CA ARG A 5 35.96 27.35 42.83
C ARG A 5 35.38 26.29 43.78
N ARG A 6 36.03 25.12 43.92
CA ARG A 6 36.85 24.72 45.10
C ARG A 6 37.25 23.23 45.09
N VAL A 7 38.56 23.04 44.92
CA VAL A 7 39.56 22.15 45.56
C VAL A 7 39.12 21.29 46.77
N LEU A 8 39.51 20.00 46.82
CA LEU A 8 40.42 19.40 47.83
C LEU A 8 40.77 17.91 47.58
N ASN A 9 42.06 17.70 47.26
CA ASN A 9 43.06 16.68 47.63
C ASN A 9 42.68 15.26 48.14
N GLY A 10 43.42 14.26 47.62
CA GLY A 10 43.90 13.09 48.39
C GLY A 10 44.02 11.76 47.61
N ALA A 11 45.20 11.44 47.09
CA ALA A 11 45.57 10.15 46.46
C ALA A 11 46.33 9.24 47.46
N PRO A 12 46.96 8.07 47.11
CA PRO A 12 46.96 7.25 45.87
C PRO A 12 46.95 5.69 46.11
N LEU A 13 47.24 4.93 45.03
CA LEU A 13 47.62 3.50 44.85
C LEU A 13 46.48 2.59 44.32
N GLY A 14 46.60 1.87 43.20
CA GLY A 14 47.71 1.61 42.29
C GLY A 14 47.29 0.67 41.13
N ALA A 15 48.25 0.39 40.24
CA ALA A 15 48.27 -0.57 39.12
C ALA A 15 47.62 -0.14 37.78
N LEU A 16 48.44 0.51 36.94
CA LEU A 16 48.30 0.55 35.48
C LEU A 16 48.98 -0.68 34.85
N CYS A 17 48.30 -1.36 33.92
CA CYS A 17 48.94 -2.21 32.91
C CYS A 17 49.00 -1.42 31.60
N LEU A 18 50.22 -1.13 31.12
CA LEU A 18 50.50 -0.58 29.80
C LEU A 18 50.51 -1.70 28.75
N SER A 19 49.70 -1.55 27.71
CA SER A 19 49.80 -2.32 26.46
C SER A 19 50.86 -1.69 25.56
N ALA A 20 51.88 -2.45 25.18
CA ALA A 20 52.93 -2.03 24.28
C ALA A 20 52.42 -1.91 22.83
N ILE A 21 52.72 -0.77 22.21
CA ILE A 21 52.54 -0.48 20.78
C ILE A 21 53.75 -1.07 20.03
N ALA A 22 53.52 -1.97 19.09
CA ALA A 22 54.51 -2.35 18.10
C ALA A 22 54.17 -1.66 16.77
N LEU A 23 54.99 -0.67 16.39
CA LEU A 23 55.04 -0.14 15.03
C LEU A 23 55.73 -1.15 14.12
N GLY A 24 55.02 -1.62 13.10
CA GLY A 24 55.60 -2.24 11.91
C GLY A 24 55.07 -1.55 10.67
N ALA A 25 55.85 -0.63 10.11
CA ALA A 25 55.61 -0.07 8.78
C ALA A 25 56.65 -0.65 7.81
N CYS A 26 56.16 -1.22 6.71
CA CYS A 26 56.59 -0.98 5.32
C CYS A 26 56.27 -2.19 4.45
N GLY A 27 55.48 -1.96 3.39
CA GLY A 27 55.19 -2.94 2.37
C GLY A 27 53.99 -2.50 1.54
N GLY A 28 54.20 -1.51 0.68
CA GLY A 28 53.21 -1.12 -0.31
C GLY A 28 53.00 -2.23 -1.32
N ASP A 29 51.74 -2.58 -1.53
CA ASP A 29 51.25 -3.01 -2.83
C ASP A 29 49.81 -2.53 -2.95
N GLY A 30 49.50 -1.92 -4.11
CA GLY A 30 48.21 -1.31 -4.43
C GLY A 30 47.11 -2.36 -4.63
N GLY A 31 46.70 -3.00 -3.54
CA GLY A 31 45.52 -3.84 -3.50
C GLY A 31 44.30 -2.98 -3.23
N THR A 32 43.44 -2.83 -4.23
CA THR A 32 42.04 -2.43 -4.03
C THR A 32 41.45 -3.29 -2.92
N VAL A 33 41.17 -2.69 -1.75
CA VAL A 33 40.38 -3.35 -0.71
C VAL A 33 39.06 -3.73 -1.37
N PRO A 34 38.70 -5.01 -1.48
CA PRO A 34 37.38 -5.37 -1.96
C PRO A 34 36.41 -4.69 -1.00
N ASN A 35 35.52 -3.84 -1.51
CA ASN A 35 34.34 -3.43 -0.80
C ASN A 35 33.59 -4.72 -0.44
N ALA A 36 33.87 -5.29 0.73
CA ALA A 36 33.15 -6.43 1.23
C ALA A 36 31.71 -5.94 1.42
N SER A 37 30.85 -6.23 0.45
CA SER A 37 29.42 -6.02 0.58
C SER A 37 29.00 -6.77 1.84
N VAL A 38 28.68 -6.05 2.92
CA VAL A 38 28.14 -6.66 4.13
C VAL A 38 26.84 -7.34 3.72
N ALA A 39 26.86 -8.66 3.64
CA ALA A 39 25.67 -9.44 3.31
C ALA A 39 24.62 -9.15 4.38
N LEU A 40 23.41 -8.75 3.96
CA LEU A 40 22.32 -8.51 4.88
C LEU A 40 21.99 -9.80 5.64
N PRO A 41 21.60 -9.74 6.93
CA PRO A 41 21.22 -10.93 7.66
C PRO A 41 20.12 -11.71 6.94
N GLN A 42 20.18 -13.03 7.08
CA GLN A 42 19.17 -13.95 6.59
C GLN A 42 18.39 -14.50 7.78
N LEU A 43 17.08 -14.31 7.79
CA LEU A 43 16.22 -14.85 8.83
C LEU A 43 15.99 -16.35 8.56
N ALA A 44 16.03 -17.17 9.61
CA ALA A 44 15.80 -18.62 9.52
C ALA A 44 14.35 -18.98 9.11
N VAL A 45 14.14 -20.21 8.66
CA VAL A 45 12.81 -20.75 8.34
C VAL A 45 11.95 -20.88 9.59
N ALA A 46 10.65 -20.59 9.48
CA ALA A 46 9.68 -20.77 10.56
C ALA A 46 9.37 -22.26 10.80
N GLY A 47 9.26 -22.65 12.07
CA GLY A 47 8.88 -23.98 12.52
C GLY A 47 7.49 -24.00 13.16
N GLY A 48 6.62 -24.86 12.64
CA GLY A 48 5.23 -24.97 13.06
C GLY A 48 5.00 -25.56 14.46
N ALA A 49 3.76 -25.43 14.92
CA ALA A 49 3.23 -26.07 16.12
C ALA A 49 1.74 -26.38 15.93
N LYS A 50 1.18 -27.24 16.77
CA LYS A 50 -0.25 -27.57 16.73
C LYS A 50 -1.01 -26.80 17.80
N LEU A 51 -2.22 -26.38 17.46
CA LEU A 51 -3.13 -25.77 18.42
C LEU A 51 -3.61 -26.83 19.42
N ALA A 52 -3.42 -26.59 20.72
CA ALA A 52 -3.83 -27.54 21.75
C ALA A 52 -5.35 -27.64 21.92
N GLY A 53 -6.04 -26.49 21.82
CA GLY A 53 -7.49 -26.36 21.94
C GLY A 53 -7.93 -24.94 21.64
N CYS A 54 -9.24 -24.74 21.45
CA CYS A 54 -9.82 -23.41 21.16
C CYS A 54 -10.83 -22.95 22.19
N ALA A 55 -11.63 -23.87 22.76
CA ALA A 55 -12.76 -23.52 23.63
C ALA A 55 -12.33 -22.73 24.89
N ASP A 56 -11.19 -23.08 25.46
CA ASP A 56 -10.70 -22.48 26.71
C ASP A 56 -9.83 -21.23 26.48
N LEU A 57 -9.39 -20.98 25.23
CA LEU A 57 -8.48 -19.86 24.91
C LEU A 57 -9.03 -18.50 25.33
N ALA A 58 -10.35 -18.31 25.28
CA ALA A 58 -10.96 -17.05 25.70
C ALA A 58 -10.67 -16.72 27.18
N GLY A 59 -10.58 -17.73 28.04
CA GLY A 59 -10.25 -17.57 29.46
C GLY A 59 -8.75 -17.57 29.76
N GLU A 60 -7.93 -18.13 28.87
CA GLU A 60 -6.47 -18.21 29.02
C GLU A 60 -5.74 -16.97 28.52
N ILE A 61 -6.32 -16.28 27.53
CA ILE A 61 -5.72 -15.06 26.97
C ILE A 61 -5.92 -13.90 27.94
N ALA A 62 -4.81 -13.45 28.53
CA ALA A 62 -4.76 -12.24 29.35
C ALA A 62 -3.72 -11.26 28.79
N TYR A 63 -4.17 -10.07 28.40
CA TYR A 63 -3.30 -8.99 27.94
C TYR A 63 -3.85 -7.63 28.44
N PRO A 64 -3.00 -6.67 28.85
CA PRO A 64 -3.47 -5.38 29.35
C PRO A 64 -4.42 -4.66 28.37
N ASN A 65 -5.43 -3.98 28.94
CA ASN A 65 -6.44 -3.21 28.20
C ASN A 65 -7.17 -4.01 27.11
N THR A 66 -7.28 -5.33 27.25
CA THR A 66 -7.86 -6.22 26.24
C THR A 66 -9.01 -7.01 26.84
N THR A 67 -10.11 -7.11 26.10
CA THR A 67 -11.24 -8.00 26.41
C THR A 67 -11.36 -9.03 25.30
N ILE A 68 -11.31 -10.31 25.65
CA ILE A 68 -11.59 -11.41 24.72
C ILE A 68 -13.08 -11.77 24.85
N ALA A 69 -13.82 -11.51 23.78
CA ALA A 69 -15.25 -11.75 23.73
C ALA A 69 -15.58 -13.23 23.47
N SER A 70 -14.77 -13.91 22.65
CA SER A 70 -14.97 -15.33 22.33
C SER A 70 -13.74 -15.98 21.72
N ALA A 71 -13.64 -17.30 21.85
CA ALA A 71 -12.78 -18.18 21.09
C ALA A 71 -13.63 -19.38 20.64
N ALA A 72 -13.72 -19.62 19.33
CA ALA A 72 -14.61 -20.65 18.77
C ALA A 72 -13.93 -21.48 17.67
N SER A 73 -14.06 -22.80 17.76
CA SER A 73 -13.54 -23.72 16.72
C SER A 73 -14.32 -23.55 15.43
N VAL A 74 -13.61 -23.43 14.32
CA VAL A 74 -14.14 -23.39 12.96
C VAL A 74 -13.65 -24.62 12.23
N ALA A 75 -14.58 -25.48 11.81
CA ALA A 75 -14.25 -26.68 11.06
C ALA A 75 -13.69 -26.34 9.67
N ALA A 76 -12.85 -27.23 9.12
CA ALA A 76 -12.32 -27.08 7.78
C ALA A 76 -13.46 -26.97 6.75
N GLY A 77 -13.33 -26.04 5.80
CA GLY A 77 -14.31 -25.83 4.73
C GLY A 77 -15.55 -25.00 5.10
N VAL A 78 -15.72 -24.58 6.37
CA VAL A 78 -16.74 -23.57 6.73
C VAL A 78 -16.45 -22.24 6.04
N LEU A 79 -15.16 -21.91 5.90
CA LEU A 79 -14.68 -20.80 5.08
C LEU A 79 -13.99 -21.37 3.84
N THR A 80 -14.17 -20.71 2.70
CA THR A 80 -13.54 -21.07 1.43
C THR A 80 -12.97 -19.84 0.73
N ILE A 81 -11.82 -19.99 0.07
CA ILE A 81 -11.22 -18.97 -0.80
C ILE A 81 -11.23 -19.53 -2.22
N ALA A 82 -11.95 -18.90 -3.15
CA ALA A 82 -12.10 -19.39 -4.52
C ALA A 82 -12.52 -20.89 -4.59
N GLY A 83 -13.40 -21.32 -3.68
CA GLY A 83 -13.83 -22.73 -3.55
C GLY A 83 -12.82 -23.66 -2.85
N LYS A 84 -11.60 -23.21 -2.56
CA LYS A 84 -10.61 -23.95 -1.76
C LYS A 84 -11.00 -23.91 -0.28
N PRO A 85 -11.17 -25.05 0.41
CA PRO A 85 -11.50 -25.05 1.83
C PRO A 85 -10.36 -24.48 2.67
N VAL A 86 -10.70 -23.57 3.58
CA VAL A 86 -9.77 -23.10 4.62
C VAL A 86 -9.64 -24.21 5.69
N PRO A 87 -8.42 -24.54 6.15
CA PRO A 87 -8.20 -25.54 7.20
C PRO A 87 -8.94 -25.22 8.51
N ALA A 88 -9.10 -26.23 9.36
CA ALA A 88 -9.68 -26.03 10.69
C ALA A 88 -8.83 -25.04 11.50
N HIS A 89 -9.50 -24.13 12.21
CA HIS A 89 -8.85 -23.05 12.96
C HIS A 89 -9.71 -22.59 14.14
N CYS A 90 -9.13 -21.85 15.07
CA CYS A 90 -9.83 -21.14 16.12
C CYS A 90 -10.06 -19.68 15.72
N LEU A 91 -11.27 -19.17 15.92
CA LEU A 91 -11.63 -17.76 15.74
C LEU A 91 -11.70 -17.08 17.10
N VAL A 92 -10.78 -16.16 17.35
CA VAL A 92 -10.74 -15.32 18.55
C VAL A 92 -11.26 -13.93 18.19
N LYS A 93 -12.18 -13.38 18.97
CA LYS A 93 -12.69 -12.01 18.81
C LYS A 93 -12.52 -11.22 20.08
N GLY A 94 -12.18 -9.95 19.96
CA GLY A 94 -12.00 -9.09 21.11
C GLY A 94 -11.88 -7.62 20.75
N SER A 95 -11.59 -6.82 21.76
CA SER A 95 -11.31 -5.40 21.62
C SER A 95 -10.24 -4.95 22.60
N MET A 96 -9.55 -3.86 22.26
CA MET A 96 -8.56 -3.22 23.12
C MET A 96 -8.90 -1.74 23.36
N TYR A 97 -8.43 -1.21 24.49
CA TYR A 97 -8.45 0.23 24.80
C TYR A 97 -9.83 0.90 24.69
N GLN A 98 -10.87 0.26 25.23
CA GLN A 98 -12.21 0.84 25.27
C GLN A 98 -12.23 2.17 26.04
N ARG A 99 -12.82 3.22 25.44
CA ARG A 99 -12.91 4.58 26.00
C ARG A 99 -14.10 5.36 25.44
N GLY A 100 -14.47 6.44 26.11
CA GLY A 100 -15.32 7.50 25.55
C GLY A 100 -14.51 8.58 24.83
N GLY A 101 -15.03 9.12 23.74
CA GLY A 101 -14.48 10.23 22.99
C GLY A 101 -14.85 11.57 23.63
N PRO A 102 -13.89 12.38 24.09
CA PRO A 102 -14.20 13.61 24.82
C PRO A 102 -14.73 14.74 23.93
N VAL A 103 -14.56 14.64 22.60
CA VAL A 103 -14.97 15.68 21.64
C VAL A 103 -16.37 15.43 21.09
N ASP A 104 -16.68 14.18 20.77
CA ASP A 104 -17.92 13.77 20.10
C ASP A 104 -18.86 12.93 20.98
N GLY A 105 -18.42 12.49 22.16
CA GLY A 105 -19.18 11.66 23.08
C GLY A 105 -19.33 10.20 22.65
N GLN A 106 -18.67 9.76 21.58
CA GLN A 106 -18.80 8.41 21.04
C GLN A 106 -17.95 7.39 21.81
N ASN A 107 -18.32 6.11 21.78
CA ASN A 107 -17.48 5.05 22.34
C ASN A 107 -16.50 4.53 21.28
N TYR A 108 -15.24 4.40 21.67
CA TYR A 108 -14.15 3.90 20.83
C TYR A 108 -13.49 2.69 21.48
N ALA A 109 -13.09 1.73 20.65
CA ALA A 109 -12.25 0.59 21.02
C ALA A 109 -11.58 0.09 19.74
N ILE A 110 -10.42 -0.55 19.87
CA ILE A 110 -9.74 -1.22 18.75
C ILE A 110 -10.29 -2.65 18.68
N GLY A 111 -11.26 -2.88 17.81
CA GLY A 111 -11.84 -4.20 17.58
C GLY A 111 -10.93 -5.06 16.72
N PHE A 112 -10.93 -6.38 16.99
CA PHE A 112 -10.19 -7.34 16.17
C PHE A 112 -10.87 -8.71 16.11
N GLU A 113 -10.56 -9.44 15.04
CA GLU A 113 -10.65 -10.89 15.02
C GLU A 113 -9.29 -11.50 14.64
N MET A 114 -9.00 -12.67 15.20
CA MET A 114 -7.79 -13.43 14.91
C MET A 114 -8.15 -14.88 14.61
N ARG A 115 -7.55 -15.46 13.57
CA ARG A 115 -7.72 -16.85 13.18
C ARG A 115 -6.43 -17.62 13.40
N LEU A 116 -6.52 -18.70 14.18
CA LEU A 116 -5.40 -19.53 14.63
C LEU A 116 -5.54 -20.94 14.04
N PRO A 117 -4.81 -21.32 12.99
CA PRO A 117 -4.95 -22.63 12.36
C PRO A 117 -4.54 -23.78 13.29
N VAL A 118 -5.23 -24.91 13.20
CA VAL A 118 -4.89 -26.10 14.02
C VAL A 118 -3.47 -26.58 13.72
N ASP A 119 -3.12 -26.65 12.43
CA ASP A 119 -1.75 -26.91 11.97
C ASP A 119 -1.09 -25.58 11.60
N TRP A 120 -0.50 -24.92 12.61
CA TRP A 120 0.13 -23.62 12.44
C TRP A 120 1.57 -23.76 11.98
N ASN A 121 1.96 -22.94 11.00
CA ASN A 121 3.26 -23.01 10.34
C ASN A 121 4.36 -22.18 11.02
N GLY A 122 4.09 -21.60 12.20
CA GLY A 122 5.03 -20.76 12.93
C GLY A 122 5.02 -19.28 12.51
N ARG A 123 4.14 -18.89 11.58
CA ARG A 123 4.08 -17.53 11.00
C ARG A 123 2.83 -16.75 11.44
N PHE A 124 3.02 -15.47 11.67
CA PHE A 124 1.94 -14.51 11.95
C PHE A 124 1.75 -13.57 10.76
N PHE A 125 0.50 -13.27 10.38
CA PHE A 125 0.16 -12.27 9.37
C PHE A 125 -0.80 -11.23 9.94
N TYR A 126 -0.42 -9.96 9.91
CA TYR A 126 -1.32 -8.85 10.14
C TYR A 126 -1.96 -8.42 8.82
N GLN A 127 -3.26 -8.64 8.69
CA GLN A 127 -4.05 -8.15 7.56
C GLN A 127 -4.46 -6.70 7.83
N ALA A 128 -3.83 -5.78 7.10
CA ALA A 128 -4.24 -4.39 7.11
C ALA A 128 -5.38 -4.14 6.12
N ASN A 129 -6.38 -3.41 6.57
CA ASN A 129 -7.62 -3.20 5.83
C ASN A 129 -7.57 -1.91 4.99
N GLY A 130 -8.54 -1.76 4.10
CA GLY A 130 -8.61 -0.68 3.11
C GLY A 130 -9.59 0.44 3.48
N GLY A 131 -9.63 1.48 2.63
CA GLY A 131 -10.55 2.60 2.80
C GLY A 131 -10.30 3.37 4.09
N LEU A 132 -11.37 3.69 4.82
CA LEU A 132 -11.31 4.35 6.12
C LEU A 132 -11.24 3.35 7.29
N ASP A 133 -10.88 2.09 7.04
CA ASP A 133 -11.05 0.99 8.00
C ASP A 133 -12.47 0.96 8.57
N GLY A 134 -12.64 0.90 9.89
CA GLY A 134 -13.95 1.00 10.52
C GLY A 134 -14.73 -0.31 10.54
N SER A 135 -14.09 -1.43 10.19
CA SER A 135 -14.69 -2.76 10.18
C SER A 135 -13.65 -3.84 10.41
N VAL A 136 -13.97 -4.81 11.28
CA VAL A 136 -13.20 -6.04 11.42
C VAL A 136 -13.52 -6.96 10.24
N LEU A 137 -12.66 -6.96 9.22
CA LEU A 137 -12.79 -7.87 8.08
C LEU A 137 -12.44 -9.31 8.48
N THR A 138 -12.89 -10.28 7.68
CA THR A 138 -12.54 -11.69 7.91
C THR A 138 -11.02 -11.86 7.81
N ALA A 139 -10.39 -12.36 8.88
CA ALA A 139 -8.93 -12.46 8.99
C ALA A 139 -8.35 -13.66 8.20
N VAL A 140 -8.34 -13.57 6.86
CA VAL A 140 -7.82 -14.62 5.96
C VAL A 140 -6.38 -14.37 5.52
N GLY A 141 -5.97 -13.10 5.48
CA GLY A 141 -4.64 -12.65 5.07
C GLY A 141 -4.51 -12.66 3.55
N GLU A 142 -4.90 -11.55 2.93
CA GLU A 142 -4.82 -11.34 1.49
C GLU A 142 -3.36 -11.42 0.99
N VAL A 143 -3.12 -12.13 -0.11
CA VAL A 143 -1.76 -12.50 -0.56
C VAL A 143 -1.23 -11.72 -1.76
N GLY A 144 -2.04 -10.84 -2.37
CA GLY A 144 -1.66 -10.18 -3.62
C GLY A 144 -2.77 -9.29 -4.17
N GLY A 145 -2.92 -9.28 -5.49
CA GLY A 145 -3.92 -8.50 -6.22
C GLY A 145 -5.30 -9.17 -6.27
N GLY A 146 -6.03 -8.92 -7.35
CA GLY A 146 -7.42 -9.31 -7.53
C GLY A 146 -7.69 -10.82 -7.52
N GLY A 147 -8.86 -11.20 -7.00
CA GLY A 147 -9.42 -12.55 -7.06
C GLY A 147 -8.51 -13.63 -6.46
N GLN A 148 -8.23 -13.56 -5.17
CA GLN A 148 -7.35 -14.51 -4.50
C GLN A 148 -7.77 -15.98 -4.71
N LEU A 149 -6.79 -16.82 -5.05
CA LEU A 149 -6.93 -18.28 -5.11
C LEU A 149 -6.43 -18.98 -3.84
N ASP A 150 -5.75 -18.22 -2.98
CA ASP A 150 -5.19 -18.68 -1.73
C ASP A 150 -5.13 -17.54 -0.71
N SER A 151 -4.88 -17.87 0.56
CA SER A 151 -4.77 -16.88 1.65
C SER A 151 -3.65 -17.24 2.61
N ALA A 152 -3.19 -16.29 3.44
CA ALA A 152 -2.21 -16.59 4.49
C ALA A 152 -2.75 -17.67 5.45
N LEU A 153 -4.04 -17.64 5.77
CA LEU A 153 -4.67 -18.65 6.62
C LEU A 153 -4.67 -20.05 5.96
N ASN A 154 -4.92 -20.13 4.66
CA ASN A 154 -4.77 -21.39 3.91
C ASN A 154 -3.31 -21.88 3.89
N GLN A 155 -2.33 -20.98 3.90
CA GLN A 155 -0.90 -21.30 4.00
C GLN A 155 -0.46 -21.67 5.44
N GLY A 156 -1.38 -21.63 6.41
CA GLY A 156 -1.15 -22.03 7.80
C GLY A 156 -0.68 -20.91 8.73
N PHE A 157 -0.87 -19.63 8.35
CA PHE A 157 -0.55 -18.49 9.22
C PHE A 157 -1.63 -18.29 10.28
N ALA A 158 -1.21 -17.80 11.45
CA ALA A 158 -2.12 -17.10 12.35
C ALA A 158 -2.37 -15.70 11.79
N VAL A 159 -3.61 -15.28 11.64
CA VAL A 159 -3.97 -14.02 10.97
C VAL A 159 -4.80 -13.12 11.87
N ILE A 160 -4.48 -11.83 11.95
CA ILE A 160 -5.32 -10.81 12.61
C ILE A 160 -5.90 -9.82 11.60
N SER A 161 -7.10 -9.30 11.87
CA SER A 161 -7.74 -8.17 11.19
C SER A 161 -8.38 -7.24 12.23
N SER A 162 -8.42 -5.94 11.95
CA SER A 162 -8.92 -4.92 12.89
C SER A 162 -9.71 -3.82 12.20
N ASP A 163 -10.63 -3.20 12.94
CA ASP A 163 -11.35 -1.99 12.53
C ASP A 163 -10.55 -0.69 12.68
N ALA A 164 -9.31 -0.79 13.19
CA ALA A 164 -8.38 0.30 13.43
C ALA A 164 -8.83 1.35 14.47
N GLY A 165 -9.78 1.00 15.36
CA GLY A 165 -10.14 1.85 16.51
C GLY A 165 -11.53 2.48 16.46
N HIS A 166 -12.30 2.23 15.38
CA HIS A 166 -13.64 2.80 15.20
C HIS A 166 -14.58 1.79 14.53
N GLY A 167 -15.86 1.78 14.93
CA GLY A 167 -16.80 0.72 14.54
C GLY A 167 -17.61 0.95 13.26
N ALA A 168 -17.26 1.96 12.44
CA ALA A 168 -17.97 2.24 11.20
C ALA A 168 -17.05 2.86 10.14
N ALA A 169 -17.15 2.40 8.89
CA ALA A 169 -16.39 2.91 7.75
C ALA A 169 -16.89 4.29 7.25
N THR A 170 -16.96 5.26 8.15
CA THR A 170 -17.38 6.65 7.88
C THR A 170 -16.32 7.62 8.41
N PRO A 171 -16.20 8.85 7.89
CA PRO A 171 -15.17 9.77 8.34
C PRO A 171 -15.44 10.41 9.72
N LEU A 172 -16.57 10.10 10.36
CA LEU A 172 -17.01 10.72 11.60
C LEU A 172 -16.07 10.47 12.79
N PHE A 173 -15.34 9.35 12.80
CA PHE A 173 -14.34 9.09 13.85
C PHE A 173 -13.25 10.18 13.89
N GLY A 174 -13.06 10.90 12.79
CA GLY A 174 -12.11 12.00 12.69
C GLY A 174 -12.42 13.17 13.62
N LEU A 175 -13.60 13.24 14.25
CA LEU A 175 -13.89 14.23 15.29
C LEU A 175 -13.15 13.94 16.60
N ASP A 176 -12.74 12.69 16.84
CA ASP A 176 -11.97 12.30 18.01
C ASP A 176 -10.47 12.25 17.67
N PRO A 177 -9.61 13.03 18.35
CA PRO A 177 -8.19 13.10 18.03
C PRO A 177 -7.46 11.77 18.25
N GLN A 178 -7.86 10.97 19.26
CA GLN A 178 -7.22 9.69 19.53
C GLN A 178 -7.61 8.63 18.49
N ALA A 179 -8.84 8.68 17.96
CA ALA A 179 -9.30 7.80 16.88
C ALA A 179 -8.54 8.08 15.57
N ARG A 180 -8.16 9.34 15.30
CA ARG A 180 -7.23 9.67 14.20
C ARG A 180 -5.88 8.97 14.35
N LEU A 181 -5.35 8.92 15.57
CA LEU A 181 -4.06 8.27 15.85
C LEU A 181 -4.15 6.74 15.79
N ASP A 182 -5.25 6.16 16.27
CA ASP A 182 -5.52 4.73 16.17
C ASP A 182 -5.60 4.29 14.70
N TYR A 183 -6.38 5.00 13.88
CA TYR A 183 -6.45 4.82 12.43
C TYR A 183 -5.10 5.03 11.73
N GLY A 184 -4.36 6.07 12.13
CA GLY A 184 -3.08 6.42 11.54
C GLY A 184 -2.00 5.36 11.75
N TYR A 185 -1.75 4.98 13.01
CA TYR A 185 -0.62 4.09 13.33
C TYR A 185 -0.74 3.34 14.66
N GLN A 186 -1.52 3.82 15.63
CA GLN A 186 -1.49 3.27 16.99
C GLN A 186 -2.23 1.94 17.13
N ALA A 187 -3.28 1.68 16.34
CA ALA A 187 -3.99 0.40 16.42
C ALA A 187 -3.06 -0.77 16.08
N SER A 188 -2.34 -0.68 14.96
CA SER A 188 -1.34 -1.68 14.55
C SER A 188 -0.22 -1.85 15.59
N ALA A 189 0.23 -0.76 16.21
CA ALA A 189 1.24 -0.77 17.27
C ALA A 189 0.79 -1.52 18.54
N LYS A 190 -0.49 -1.38 18.90
CA LYS A 190 -1.10 -2.01 20.08
C LYS A 190 -1.43 -3.48 19.83
N LEU A 191 -1.96 -3.78 18.64
CA LEU A 191 -2.40 -5.12 18.27
C LEU A 191 -1.26 -6.09 17.99
N ALA A 192 -0.15 -5.65 17.40
CA ALA A 192 0.97 -6.53 17.07
C ALA A 192 1.53 -7.31 18.27
N PRO A 193 1.92 -6.66 19.40
CA PRO A 193 2.40 -7.40 20.57
C PRO A 193 1.29 -8.21 21.26
N MET A 194 0.04 -7.74 21.25
CA MET A 194 -1.10 -8.50 21.78
C MET A 194 -1.32 -9.79 20.98
N ALA A 195 -1.34 -9.73 19.65
CA ALA A 195 -1.51 -10.88 18.78
C ALA A 195 -0.38 -11.92 18.96
N LYS A 196 0.87 -11.45 19.11
CA LYS A 196 2.01 -12.33 19.42
C LYS A 196 1.85 -13.01 20.78
N SER A 197 1.28 -12.33 21.78
CA SER A 197 0.94 -12.92 23.08
C SER A 197 -0.17 -13.97 22.95
N VAL A 198 -1.21 -13.71 22.15
CA VAL A 198 -2.27 -14.69 21.86
C VAL A 198 -1.70 -15.95 21.22
N ILE A 199 -0.80 -15.80 20.24
CA ILE A 199 -0.10 -16.93 19.59
C ILE A 199 0.72 -17.71 20.63
N GLN A 200 1.48 -17.01 21.48
CA GLN A 200 2.26 -17.64 22.54
C GLN A 200 1.39 -18.47 23.51
N THR A 201 0.24 -17.94 23.92
CA THR A 201 -0.74 -18.67 24.75
C THR A 201 -1.28 -19.89 24.00
N ALA A 202 -1.66 -19.74 22.73
CA ALA A 202 -2.32 -20.77 21.96
C ALA A 202 -1.42 -21.96 21.55
N TYR A 203 -0.13 -21.70 21.26
CA TYR A 203 0.79 -22.70 20.72
C TYR A 203 1.98 -23.02 21.64
N GLY A 204 2.10 -22.36 22.80
CA GLY A 204 3.24 -22.50 23.70
C GLY A 204 4.53 -21.82 23.22
N LYS A 205 4.52 -21.17 22.05
CA LYS A 205 5.61 -20.35 21.50
C LYS A 205 5.07 -19.18 20.67
N GLY A 206 5.79 -18.07 20.63
CA GLY A 206 5.51 -16.94 19.74
C GLY A 206 5.82 -17.28 18.27
N PRO A 207 5.45 -16.39 17.33
CA PRO A 207 5.78 -16.58 15.92
C PRO A 207 7.28 -16.52 15.70
N ASP A 208 7.79 -17.43 14.88
CA ASP A 208 9.18 -17.34 14.41
C ASP A 208 9.29 -16.20 13.40
N ARG A 209 8.28 -16.02 12.53
CA ARG A 209 8.23 -14.93 11.55
C ARG A 209 6.90 -14.20 11.58
N SER A 210 6.97 -12.88 11.47
CA SER A 210 5.80 -12.01 11.44
C SER A 210 5.74 -11.24 10.13
N TYR A 211 4.57 -11.17 9.54
CA TYR A 211 4.31 -10.51 8.27
C TYR A 211 3.20 -9.49 8.44
N PHE A 212 3.27 -8.41 7.68
CA PHE A 212 2.24 -7.36 7.66
C PHE A 212 1.92 -7.05 6.20
N GLY A 213 0.64 -6.99 5.85
CA GLY A 213 0.31 -6.63 4.48
C GLY A 213 -1.13 -6.24 4.23
N GLY A 214 -1.30 -5.52 3.13
CA GLY A 214 -2.59 -5.10 2.61
C GLY A 214 -2.42 -4.23 1.37
N CYS A 215 -3.53 -3.88 0.75
CA CYS A 215 -3.59 -2.97 -0.39
C CYS A 215 -4.24 -1.63 -0.02
N SER A 216 -4.02 -0.55 -0.77
CA SER A 216 -4.64 0.76 -0.55
C SER A 216 -4.21 1.40 0.78
N ASN A 217 -5.16 1.76 1.64
CA ASN A 217 -4.88 2.15 3.02
C ASN A 217 -4.12 1.04 3.78
N GLY A 218 -4.32 -0.24 3.44
CA GLY A 218 -3.55 -1.36 3.98
C GLY A 218 -2.08 -1.32 3.54
N GLY A 219 -1.81 -0.91 2.30
CA GLY A 219 -0.46 -0.63 1.81
C GLY A 219 0.19 0.53 2.56
N ARG A 220 -0.58 1.61 2.82
CA ARG A 220 -0.15 2.74 3.67
C ARG A 220 0.17 2.27 5.10
N HIS A 221 -0.74 1.54 5.75
CA HIS A 221 -0.51 0.93 7.07
C HIS A 221 0.79 0.13 7.08
N THR A 222 1.04 -0.66 6.04
CA THR A 222 2.25 -1.48 5.93
C THR A 222 3.52 -0.63 5.88
N MET A 223 3.53 0.46 5.09
CA MET A 223 4.67 1.39 5.05
C MET A 223 4.84 2.17 6.36
N VAL A 224 3.74 2.55 7.02
CA VAL A 224 3.78 3.22 8.33
C VAL A 224 4.33 2.31 9.42
N VAL A 225 3.89 1.04 9.45
CA VAL A 225 4.42 0.05 10.40
C VAL A 225 5.88 -0.27 10.09
N ALA A 226 6.25 -0.40 8.81
CA ALA A 226 7.63 -0.63 8.40
C ALA A 226 8.60 0.48 8.87
N SER A 227 8.16 1.73 8.83
CA SER A 227 8.96 2.90 9.24
C SER A 227 8.92 3.18 10.75
N ARG A 228 7.79 2.95 11.43
CA ARG A 228 7.62 3.24 12.87
C ARG A 228 7.98 2.07 13.78
N TYR A 229 7.68 0.85 13.34
CA TYR A 229 7.68 -0.38 14.13
C TYR A 229 8.37 -1.51 13.35
N GLY A 230 9.43 -1.15 12.62
CA GLY A 230 10.09 -2.07 11.69
C GLY A 230 10.58 -3.36 12.36
N GLU A 231 10.76 -3.36 13.68
CA GLU A 231 11.16 -4.50 14.52
C GLU A 231 10.05 -5.49 14.82
N GLN A 232 8.79 -5.13 14.57
CA GLN A 232 7.65 -6.00 14.81
C GLN A 232 7.44 -7.04 13.71
N PHE A 233 7.94 -6.83 12.51
CA PHE A 233 7.70 -7.71 11.36
C PHE A 233 8.95 -7.95 10.52
N ASP A 234 8.98 -9.11 9.87
CA ASP A 234 10.06 -9.66 9.06
C ASP A 234 9.77 -9.56 7.56
N GLY A 235 8.48 -9.55 7.18
CA GLY A 235 8.03 -9.42 5.79
C GLY A 235 6.90 -8.40 5.64
N TYR A 236 7.03 -7.51 4.65
CA TYR A 236 6.09 -6.42 4.38
C TYR A 236 5.53 -6.54 2.96
N LEU A 237 4.22 -6.76 2.83
CA LEU A 237 3.51 -6.84 1.55
C LEU A 237 2.71 -5.54 1.33
N VAL A 238 3.10 -4.75 0.34
CA VAL A 238 2.57 -3.40 0.13
C VAL A 238 1.88 -3.30 -1.23
N GLY A 239 0.55 -3.32 -1.25
CA GLY A 239 -0.23 -3.08 -2.47
C GLY A 239 -0.72 -1.64 -2.57
N ASP A 240 -0.60 -1.03 -3.75
CA ASP A 240 -1.13 0.31 -4.10
C ASP A 240 -1.12 1.30 -2.92
N PRO A 241 0.06 1.60 -2.33
CA PRO A 241 0.11 2.28 -1.06
C PRO A 241 -0.32 3.73 -1.17
N GLY A 242 -1.39 4.09 -0.47
CA GLY A 242 -1.77 5.48 -0.22
C GLY A 242 -0.86 6.17 0.80
N PHE A 243 0.46 6.03 0.70
CA PHE A 243 1.40 6.45 1.76
C PHE A 243 1.41 7.97 2.03
N ARG A 244 0.95 8.79 1.06
CA ARG A 244 0.68 10.23 1.22
C ARG A 244 -0.82 10.55 1.09
N LEU A 245 -1.67 9.70 1.67
CA LEU A 245 -3.13 9.71 1.49
C LEU A 245 -3.80 11.10 1.58
N PRO A 246 -3.52 11.94 2.61
CA PRO A 246 -4.13 13.27 2.68
C PRO A 246 -3.84 14.14 1.46
N LEU A 247 -2.62 14.05 0.88
CA LEU A 247 -2.25 14.79 -0.32
C LEU A 247 -2.89 14.18 -1.57
N ALA A 248 -3.00 12.86 -1.67
CA ALA A 248 -3.66 12.18 -2.79
C ALA A 248 -5.14 12.55 -2.86
N ALA A 249 -5.84 12.59 -1.72
CA ALA A 249 -7.23 12.99 -1.64
C ALA A 249 -7.45 14.46 -2.04
N ILE A 250 -6.59 15.38 -1.58
CA ILE A 250 -6.65 16.80 -2.00
C ILE A 250 -6.34 16.93 -3.50
N ALA A 251 -5.39 16.16 -4.02
CA ALA A 251 -5.10 16.12 -5.45
C ALA A 251 -6.31 15.60 -6.25
N ASN A 252 -7.04 14.61 -5.73
CA ASN A 252 -8.24 14.10 -6.38
C ASN A 252 -9.40 15.11 -6.31
N ILE A 253 -9.55 15.87 -5.22
CA ILE A 253 -10.49 17.00 -5.14
C ILE A 253 -10.15 18.06 -6.20
N ALA A 254 -8.88 18.44 -6.36
CA ALA A 254 -8.45 19.36 -7.43
C ALA A 254 -8.76 18.80 -8.83
N GLY A 255 -8.63 17.48 -9.00
CA GLY A 255 -9.08 16.76 -10.19
C GLY A 255 -10.59 16.87 -10.40
N GLY A 256 -11.38 16.67 -9.35
CA GLY A 256 -12.83 16.83 -9.38
C GLY A 256 -13.27 18.24 -9.79
N GLN A 257 -12.60 19.29 -9.29
CA GLN A 257 -12.83 20.67 -9.73
C GLN A 257 -12.54 20.85 -11.23
N SER A 258 -11.47 20.24 -11.73
CA SER A 258 -11.10 20.30 -13.15
C SER A 258 -12.13 19.59 -14.03
N TYR A 259 -12.61 18.40 -13.64
CA TYR A 259 -13.66 17.69 -14.37
C TYR A 259 -15.01 18.41 -14.30
N ALA A 260 -15.36 19.00 -13.16
CA ALA A 260 -16.57 19.80 -13.01
C ALA A 260 -16.57 21.02 -13.94
N ALA A 261 -15.42 21.66 -14.16
CA ALA A 261 -15.28 22.77 -15.11
C ALA A 261 -15.43 22.34 -16.58
N LEU A 262 -15.20 21.07 -16.89
CA LEU A 262 -15.38 20.49 -18.24
C LEU A 262 -16.77 19.87 -18.43
N ALA A 263 -17.51 19.64 -17.35
CA ALA A 263 -18.77 18.91 -17.36
C ALA A 263 -19.85 19.65 -18.15
N THR A 264 -20.59 18.91 -18.98
CA THR A 264 -21.76 19.45 -19.70
C THR A 264 -23.01 19.41 -18.83
N THR A 265 -23.01 18.60 -17.77
CA THR A 265 -24.11 18.49 -16.81
C THR A 265 -23.62 18.93 -15.43
N PRO A 266 -24.14 20.03 -14.86
CA PRO A 266 -23.74 20.50 -13.54
C PRO A 266 -23.88 19.41 -12.47
N GLY A 267 -22.81 19.19 -11.71
CA GLY A 267 -22.76 18.17 -10.64
C GLY A 267 -22.42 16.75 -11.12
N ASP A 268 -22.37 16.49 -12.43
CA ASP A 268 -21.95 15.20 -12.99
C ASP A 268 -20.60 15.32 -13.70
N LEU A 269 -19.54 15.05 -12.93
CA LEU A 269 -18.15 15.11 -13.38
C LEU A 269 -17.85 14.13 -14.52
N SER A 270 -18.63 13.04 -14.64
CA SER A 270 -18.41 12.03 -15.68
C SER A 270 -18.71 12.59 -17.08
N THR A 271 -19.50 13.66 -17.17
CA THR A 271 -19.72 14.38 -18.42
C THR A 271 -18.58 15.32 -18.80
N GLY A 272 -17.56 15.52 -17.95
CA GLY A 272 -16.36 16.30 -18.29
C GLY A 272 -15.32 15.52 -19.10
N PHE A 273 -15.31 14.19 -18.91
CA PHE A 273 -14.47 13.26 -19.67
C PHE A 273 -15.20 11.92 -19.72
N THR A 274 -16.01 11.71 -20.75
CA THR A 274 -17.00 10.62 -20.85
C THR A 274 -16.37 9.26 -21.05
N ALA A 275 -17.16 8.19 -20.93
CA ALA A 275 -16.67 6.82 -21.16
C ALA A 275 -16.09 6.63 -22.57
N ALA A 276 -16.76 7.17 -23.60
CA ALA A 276 -16.29 7.10 -24.99
C ALA A 276 -14.94 7.80 -25.16
N GLU A 277 -14.75 8.95 -24.53
CA GLU A 277 -13.50 9.70 -24.62
C GLU A 277 -12.36 9.08 -23.82
N ARG A 278 -12.66 8.51 -22.65
CA ARG A 278 -11.65 7.72 -21.91
C ARG A 278 -11.21 6.50 -22.72
N ALA A 279 -12.16 5.82 -23.37
CA ALA A 279 -11.83 4.73 -24.29
C ALA A 279 -11.00 5.21 -25.48
N LEU A 280 -11.32 6.38 -26.07
CA LEU A 280 -10.51 7.01 -27.12
C LEU A 280 -9.07 7.25 -26.67
N VAL A 281 -8.87 7.85 -25.49
CA VAL A 281 -7.53 8.12 -24.95
C VAL A 281 -6.80 6.81 -24.64
N SER A 282 -7.47 5.83 -24.03
CA SER A 282 -6.91 4.50 -23.77
C SER A 282 -6.43 3.82 -25.06
N ASN A 283 -7.23 3.86 -26.13
CA ASN A 283 -6.87 3.29 -27.41
C ASN A 283 -5.69 4.03 -28.05
N ALA A 284 -5.67 5.37 -27.97
CA ALA A 284 -4.54 6.17 -28.46
C ALA A 284 -3.24 5.86 -27.68
N VAL A 285 -3.33 5.57 -26.39
CA VAL A 285 -2.19 5.08 -25.59
C VAL A 285 -1.70 3.74 -26.13
N LEU A 286 -2.59 2.75 -26.30
CA LEU A 286 -2.22 1.44 -26.85
C LEU A 286 -1.61 1.56 -28.26
N ASP A 287 -2.19 2.36 -29.15
CA ASP A 287 -1.69 2.58 -30.50
C ASP A 287 -0.24 3.10 -30.52
N LYS A 288 0.15 3.88 -29.51
CA LYS A 288 1.51 4.42 -29.37
C LYS A 288 2.44 3.54 -28.56
N CYS A 289 1.91 2.81 -27.59
CA CYS A 289 2.71 2.23 -26.52
C CYS A 289 2.78 0.70 -26.52
N ASP A 290 1.75 0.00 -27.02
CA ASP A 290 1.62 -1.47 -26.93
C ASP A 290 2.87 -2.17 -27.48
N ALA A 291 3.32 -1.79 -28.68
CA ALA A 291 4.49 -2.41 -29.32
C ALA A 291 5.85 -2.08 -28.67
N LEU A 292 5.94 -1.17 -27.70
CA LEU A 292 7.23 -0.70 -27.15
C LEU A 292 7.94 -1.78 -26.30
N ASP A 293 7.21 -2.79 -25.83
CA ASP A 293 7.78 -3.95 -25.15
C ASP A 293 8.05 -5.17 -26.06
N GLY A 294 7.88 -4.98 -27.37
CA GLY A 294 8.28 -5.92 -28.40
C GLY A 294 7.14 -6.80 -28.94
N VAL A 295 5.90 -6.56 -28.52
CA VAL A 295 4.71 -7.27 -29.00
C VAL A 295 3.50 -6.34 -28.98
N LYS A 296 2.49 -6.59 -29.84
CA LYS A 296 1.18 -5.94 -29.72
C LYS A 296 0.21 -6.92 -29.07
N ASP A 297 -0.05 -6.75 -27.79
CA ASP A 297 -0.92 -7.64 -27.01
C ASP A 297 -2.03 -6.90 -26.24
N GLY A 298 -2.08 -5.58 -26.37
CA GLY A 298 -3.03 -4.72 -25.67
C GLY A 298 -2.61 -4.35 -24.26
N MET A 299 -1.31 -4.43 -23.93
CA MET A 299 -0.76 -4.02 -22.63
C MET A 299 0.36 -2.99 -22.83
N VAL A 300 0.60 -2.16 -21.81
CA VAL A 300 1.73 -1.23 -21.79
C VAL A 300 2.77 -1.73 -20.78
N GLN A 301 3.57 -2.75 -21.15
CA GLN A 301 4.56 -3.30 -20.21
C GLN A 301 5.69 -2.30 -19.96
N ASP A 302 6.13 -1.60 -21.00
CA ASP A 302 7.14 -0.54 -20.88
C ASP A 302 6.49 0.82 -20.63
N THR A 303 6.04 1.03 -19.39
CA THR A 303 5.42 2.30 -18.97
C THR A 303 6.35 3.49 -19.20
N GLY A 304 7.66 3.34 -18.96
CA GLY A 304 8.64 4.42 -19.11
C GLY A 304 8.78 4.85 -20.56
N ALA A 305 8.95 3.90 -21.48
CA ALA A 305 8.95 4.19 -22.91
C ALA A 305 7.61 4.78 -23.37
N CYS A 306 6.48 4.29 -22.85
CA CYS A 306 5.18 4.85 -23.17
C CYS A 306 5.05 6.31 -22.76
N GLN A 307 5.46 6.69 -21.55
CA GLN A 307 5.37 8.09 -21.11
C GLN A 307 6.27 9.02 -21.93
N ALA A 308 7.39 8.51 -22.46
CA ALA A 308 8.25 9.27 -23.37
C ALA A 308 7.67 9.37 -24.80
N ALA A 309 6.95 8.34 -25.24
CA ALA A 309 6.42 8.23 -26.58
C ALA A 309 5.05 8.91 -26.75
N PHE A 310 4.14 8.79 -25.78
CA PHE A 310 2.75 9.25 -25.88
C PHE A 310 2.60 10.73 -25.50
N SER A 311 1.72 11.43 -26.21
CA SER A 311 1.30 12.79 -25.89
C SER A 311 -0.19 12.97 -26.17
N LEU A 312 -0.95 13.33 -25.13
CA LEU A 312 -2.40 13.59 -25.26
C LEU A 312 -2.71 14.63 -26.34
N GLU A 313 -1.90 15.69 -26.43
CA GLU A 313 -2.11 16.78 -27.39
C GLU A 313 -1.93 16.32 -28.84
N ARG A 314 -0.89 15.52 -29.10
CA ARG A 314 -0.51 15.08 -30.45
C ARG A 314 -1.28 13.85 -30.91
N ASP A 315 -1.49 12.89 -30.03
CA ASP A 315 -1.90 11.54 -30.41
C ASP A 315 -3.42 11.32 -30.28
N VAL A 316 -4.14 12.21 -29.58
CA VAL A 316 -5.61 12.14 -29.47
C VAL A 316 -6.24 13.16 -30.42
N PRO A 317 -7.30 12.82 -31.19
CA PRO A 317 -7.96 13.77 -32.09
C PRO A 317 -8.51 15.00 -31.36
N SER A 318 -8.35 16.19 -31.96
CA SER A 318 -9.01 17.43 -31.50
C SER A 318 -10.41 17.56 -32.11
N CYS A 319 -11.39 18.02 -31.33
CA CYS A 319 -12.74 18.22 -31.85
C CYS A 319 -12.79 19.36 -32.87
N GLY A 320 -13.49 19.11 -33.99
CA GLY A 320 -13.80 20.09 -35.02
C GLY A 320 -15.09 20.87 -34.72
N ALA A 321 -15.63 21.53 -35.75
CA ALA A 321 -16.86 22.33 -35.64
C ALA A 321 -18.10 21.50 -35.25
N GLN A 322 -18.06 20.18 -35.46
CA GLN A 322 -19.11 19.24 -35.08
C GLN A 322 -19.22 19.07 -33.55
N GLY A 323 -18.24 19.57 -32.80
CA GLY A 323 -18.23 19.49 -31.34
C GLY A 323 -17.81 18.12 -30.83
N ARG A 324 -18.21 17.85 -29.59
CA ARG A 324 -17.78 16.69 -28.80
C ARG A 324 -18.80 15.57 -28.93
N ASP A 325 -18.43 14.49 -29.62
CA ASP A 325 -19.27 13.31 -29.87
C ASP A 325 -18.69 12.00 -29.28
N GLY A 326 -17.56 12.10 -28.58
CA GLY A 326 -16.82 10.97 -28.03
C GLY A 326 -15.65 10.48 -28.89
N SER A 327 -15.52 10.95 -30.13
CA SER A 327 -14.42 10.58 -31.05
C SER A 327 -13.22 11.53 -31.02
N CYS A 328 -13.29 12.59 -30.20
CA CYS A 328 -12.28 13.63 -30.08
C CYS A 328 -12.29 14.25 -28.68
N LEU A 329 -11.25 15.04 -28.37
CA LEU A 329 -11.22 15.93 -27.21
C LEU A 329 -11.19 17.41 -27.63
N SER A 330 -11.93 18.25 -26.95
CA SER A 330 -11.82 19.71 -27.10
C SER A 330 -10.47 20.23 -26.58
N THR A 331 -10.07 21.43 -27.00
CA THR A 331 -8.85 22.10 -26.50
C THR A 331 -8.86 22.23 -24.98
N ALA A 332 -10.00 22.60 -24.39
CA ALA A 332 -10.15 22.72 -22.95
C ALA A 332 -9.94 21.37 -22.23
N GLN A 333 -10.49 20.28 -22.78
CA GLN A 333 -10.27 18.93 -22.25
C GLN A 333 -8.80 18.53 -22.33
N LYS A 334 -8.14 18.70 -23.49
CA LYS A 334 -6.74 18.32 -23.64
C LYS A 334 -5.82 19.09 -22.68
N THR A 335 -6.04 20.39 -22.52
CA THR A 335 -5.28 21.22 -21.57
C THR A 335 -5.51 20.78 -20.12
N ALA A 336 -6.77 20.68 -19.69
CA ALA A 336 -7.10 20.36 -18.30
C ALA A 336 -6.76 18.91 -17.93
N ILE A 337 -7.13 17.94 -18.76
CA ILE A 337 -6.80 16.52 -18.54
C ILE A 337 -5.29 16.32 -18.62
N GLY A 338 -4.61 16.91 -19.62
CA GLY A 338 -3.15 16.88 -19.71
C GLY A 338 -2.48 17.34 -18.42
N GLN A 339 -2.94 18.46 -17.85
CA GLN A 339 -2.44 18.96 -16.56
C GLN A 339 -2.64 17.96 -15.42
N LEU A 340 -3.78 17.26 -15.33
CA LEU A 340 -4.04 16.27 -14.29
C LEU A 340 -3.02 15.12 -14.29
N PHE A 341 -2.59 14.68 -15.47
CA PHE A 341 -1.58 13.62 -15.60
C PHE A 341 -0.16 14.11 -15.27
N THR A 342 0.11 15.42 -15.31
CA THR A 342 1.42 15.96 -14.89
C THR A 342 1.58 16.07 -13.37
N GLY A 343 0.50 15.91 -12.60
CA GLY A 343 0.46 15.97 -11.13
C GLY A 343 -0.14 17.26 -10.58
N ALA A 344 -0.62 17.19 -9.34
CA ALA A 344 -1.38 18.28 -8.73
C ALA A 344 -0.47 19.40 -8.21
N VAL A 345 -0.88 20.65 -8.45
CA VAL A 345 -0.12 21.86 -8.13
C VAL A 345 -0.93 22.84 -7.28
N THR A 346 -0.24 23.67 -6.50
CA THR A 346 -0.81 24.80 -5.76
C THR A 346 -1.19 25.94 -6.70
N SER A 347 -1.83 27.00 -6.17
CA SER A 347 -2.09 28.22 -6.95
C SER A 347 -0.81 28.86 -7.50
N ALA A 348 0.30 28.74 -6.76
CA ALA A 348 1.65 29.18 -7.14
C ALA A 348 2.39 28.21 -8.09
N LYS A 349 1.69 27.18 -8.61
CA LYS A 349 2.23 26.16 -9.54
C LYS A 349 3.30 25.23 -8.97
N SER A 350 3.44 25.17 -7.64
CA SER A 350 4.29 24.18 -6.99
C SER A 350 3.59 22.83 -6.93
N LYS A 351 4.25 21.76 -7.39
CA LYS A 351 3.72 20.40 -7.33
C LYS A 351 3.67 19.90 -5.87
N PHE A 352 2.50 19.44 -5.42
CA PHE A 352 2.32 18.84 -4.10
C PHE A 352 2.01 17.33 -4.15
N TYR A 353 1.52 16.84 -5.29
CA TYR A 353 1.27 15.42 -5.51
C TYR A 353 1.76 14.96 -6.90
N SER A 354 2.02 13.66 -7.03
CA SER A 354 2.73 13.07 -8.18
C SER A 354 1.91 13.08 -9.48
N SER A 355 2.59 12.89 -10.61
CA SER A 355 1.97 12.61 -11.91
C SER A 355 1.19 11.30 -11.89
N PHE A 356 0.36 11.05 -12.88
CA PHE A 356 -0.22 9.73 -13.14
C PHE A 356 0.24 9.27 -14.52
N PRO A 357 0.66 8.01 -14.70
CA PRO A 357 1.06 7.54 -16.02
C PRO A 357 -0.17 7.36 -16.92
N TYR A 358 -0.01 7.65 -18.20
CA TYR A 358 -0.95 7.22 -19.22
C TYR A 358 -0.80 5.71 -19.44
N ASP A 359 -1.90 4.99 -19.29
CA ASP A 359 -1.99 3.54 -19.45
C ASP A 359 -3.42 3.15 -19.82
N SER A 360 -3.59 1.95 -20.38
CA SER A 360 -4.86 1.46 -20.96
C SER A 360 -6.01 1.33 -19.95
N GLY A 361 -5.72 1.16 -18.67
CA GLY A 361 -6.74 1.04 -17.62
C GLY A 361 -7.50 2.34 -17.31
N LEU A 362 -7.13 3.49 -17.91
CA LEU A 362 -7.88 4.74 -17.76
C LEU A 362 -9.29 4.70 -18.40
N GLY A 363 -9.52 3.76 -19.32
CA GLY A 363 -10.81 3.58 -20.01
C GLY A 363 -11.93 2.99 -19.14
N THR A 364 -11.61 2.46 -17.96
CA THR A 364 -12.50 1.55 -17.21
C THR A 364 -13.51 2.28 -16.32
N GLY A 365 -14.52 1.55 -15.87
CA GLY A 365 -15.50 2.04 -14.88
C GLY A 365 -14.88 2.26 -13.50
N ASN A 366 -13.93 1.43 -13.08
CA ASN A 366 -13.22 1.59 -11.80
C ASN A 366 -12.42 2.90 -11.79
N TRP A 367 -11.67 3.19 -12.85
CA TRP A 367 -10.95 4.46 -12.99
C TRP A 367 -11.90 5.66 -12.89
N ALA A 368 -13.04 5.60 -13.58
CA ALA A 368 -14.06 6.64 -13.58
C ALA A 368 -14.67 6.87 -12.18
N PHE A 369 -14.96 5.81 -11.44
CA PHE A 369 -15.48 5.90 -10.07
C PHE A 369 -14.55 6.77 -9.20
N TRP A 370 -13.25 6.47 -9.19
CA TRP A 370 -12.28 7.18 -8.38
C TRP A 370 -12.09 8.64 -8.81
N LYS A 371 -12.17 8.96 -10.11
CA LYS A 371 -11.97 10.33 -10.59
C LYS A 371 -13.22 11.21 -10.51
N PHE A 372 -14.42 10.64 -10.49
CA PHE A 372 -15.67 11.41 -10.58
C PHE A 372 -16.54 11.31 -9.33
N PHE A 373 -16.62 10.13 -8.70
CA PHE A 373 -17.44 9.92 -7.51
C PHE A 373 -16.66 10.20 -6.23
N SER A 374 -15.47 9.60 -6.08
CA SER A 374 -14.65 9.73 -4.86
C SER A 374 -14.34 11.16 -4.43
N PRO A 375 -14.00 12.14 -5.31
CA PRO A 375 -13.67 13.48 -4.85
C PRO A 375 -14.85 14.19 -4.19
N LEU A 376 -16.09 13.85 -4.57
CA LEU A 376 -17.31 14.49 -4.05
C LEU A 376 -17.88 13.79 -2.82
N GLN A 377 -17.58 12.52 -2.61
CA GLN A 377 -18.27 11.68 -1.62
C GLN A 377 -17.32 11.06 -0.58
N LEU A 378 -16.11 10.68 -1.00
CA LEU A 378 -15.15 9.96 -0.16
C LEU A 378 -14.04 10.91 0.31
N ASP A 379 -13.28 11.46 -0.63
CA ASP A 379 -12.13 12.32 -0.32
C ASP A 379 -12.57 13.58 0.42
N SER A 380 -13.69 14.18 0.01
CA SER A 380 -14.26 15.36 0.68
C SER A 380 -14.54 15.09 2.15
N GLY A 381 -15.13 13.94 2.50
CA GLY A 381 -15.46 13.58 3.87
C GLY A 381 -14.20 13.30 4.70
N ALA A 382 -13.28 12.53 4.14
CA ALA A 382 -12.01 12.19 4.79
C ALA A 382 -11.15 13.44 5.06
N VAL A 383 -10.99 14.33 4.06
CA VAL A 383 -10.29 15.60 4.23
C VAL A 383 -11.01 16.46 5.27
N ALA A 384 -12.33 16.62 5.17
CA ALA A 384 -13.07 17.55 6.04
C ALA A 384 -13.10 17.15 7.52
N MET A 385 -13.16 15.85 7.82
CA MET A 385 -13.39 15.36 9.19
C MET A 385 -12.17 14.65 9.80
N ILE A 386 -11.36 13.95 9.02
CA ILE A 386 -10.21 13.17 9.54
C ILE A 386 -8.93 13.99 9.51
N TRP A 387 -8.66 14.69 8.40
CA TRP A 387 -7.32 15.25 8.20
C TRP A 387 -7.24 16.75 8.45
N LYS A 388 -8.30 17.50 8.18
CA LYS A 388 -8.37 18.93 8.43
C LYS A 388 -8.38 19.23 9.95
N VAL A 389 -7.63 20.25 10.33
CA VAL A 389 -7.67 20.83 11.69
C VAL A 389 -8.10 22.31 11.62
N PRO A 390 -9.16 22.72 12.36
CA PRO A 390 -10.14 21.85 13.03
C PRO A 390 -11.07 21.14 12.01
N PRO A 391 -11.65 19.99 12.34
CA PRO A 391 -12.61 19.32 11.45
C PRO A 391 -13.86 20.15 11.19
N VAL A 392 -14.53 19.87 10.07
CA VAL A 392 -15.82 20.50 9.74
C VAL A 392 -16.94 19.88 10.59
N ASN A 393 -17.93 20.69 10.96
CA ASN A 393 -19.15 20.21 11.61
C ASN A 393 -19.93 19.26 10.68
N PRO A 394 -20.14 17.98 11.05
CA PRO A 394 -20.87 17.03 10.21
C PRO A 394 -22.32 17.43 9.93
N ALA A 395 -22.97 18.16 10.84
CA ALA A 395 -24.37 18.54 10.71
C ALA A 395 -24.63 19.48 9.52
N THR A 396 -23.61 20.20 9.06
CA THR A 396 -23.69 21.13 7.94
C THR A 396 -22.81 20.72 6.75
N PHE A 397 -22.19 19.54 6.81
CA PHE A 397 -21.27 19.09 5.79
C PHE A 397 -22.00 18.62 4.53
N ASN A 398 -21.54 19.11 3.37
CA ASN A 398 -21.94 18.63 2.06
C ASN A 398 -20.68 18.36 1.23
N GLY A 399 -20.46 17.10 0.85
CA GLY A 399 -19.24 16.67 0.19
C GLY A 399 -18.98 17.36 -1.16
N ALA A 400 -20.01 17.45 -2.00
CA ALA A 400 -19.88 18.10 -3.31
C ALA A 400 -19.57 19.60 -3.18
N SER A 401 -20.29 20.31 -2.31
CA SER A 401 -20.02 21.72 -2.03
C SER A 401 -18.60 21.92 -1.48
N PHE A 402 -18.19 21.10 -0.51
CA PHE A 402 -16.84 21.15 0.05
C PHE A 402 -15.77 20.94 -1.02
N ALA A 403 -15.89 19.90 -1.83
CA ALA A 403 -14.92 19.57 -2.87
C ALA A 403 -14.82 20.66 -3.95
N LEU A 404 -15.96 21.18 -4.41
CA LEU A 404 -16.01 22.09 -5.55
C LEU A 404 -15.72 23.56 -5.19
N THR A 405 -15.79 23.93 -3.92
CA THR A 405 -15.62 25.34 -3.49
C THR A 405 -14.39 25.58 -2.61
N SER A 406 -13.78 24.53 -2.05
CA SER A 406 -12.60 24.70 -1.19
C SER A 406 -11.37 25.12 -1.97
N SER A 407 -10.60 26.05 -1.39
CA SER A 407 -9.26 26.39 -1.85
C SER A 407 -8.28 25.24 -1.55
N ILE A 408 -7.62 24.73 -2.59
CA ILE A 408 -6.62 23.66 -2.48
C ILE A 408 -5.49 24.07 -1.54
N ASP A 409 -4.98 25.31 -1.65
CA ASP A 409 -3.90 25.82 -0.80
C ASP A 409 -4.34 25.87 0.68
N THR A 410 -5.59 26.22 0.94
CA THR A 410 -6.15 26.22 2.30
C THR A 410 -6.29 24.81 2.84
N LEU A 411 -6.75 23.84 2.05
CA LEU A 411 -6.82 22.44 2.46
C LEU A 411 -5.43 21.89 2.81
N LEU A 412 -4.43 22.18 1.98
CA LEU A 412 -3.04 21.78 2.23
C LEU A 412 -2.50 22.35 3.55
N ALA A 413 -2.77 23.64 3.82
CA ALA A 413 -2.38 24.25 5.09
C ALA A 413 -3.08 23.57 6.29
N GLN A 414 -4.36 23.23 6.17
CA GLN A 414 -5.13 22.68 7.27
C GLN A 414 -4.86 21.20 7.56
N VAL A 415 -4.44 20.40 6.58
CA VAL A 415 -4.02 19.01 6.85
C VAL A 415 -2.62 18.93 7.48
N ALA A 416 -1.83 20.00 7.34
CA ALA A 416 -0.54 20.17 8.02
C ALA A 416 -0.67 20.85 9.40
N ALA A 417 -1.85 21.39 9.72
CA ALA A 417 -2.08 22.15 10.95
C ALA A 417 -2.28 21.27 12.19
N THR A 418 -2.11 21.90 13.34
CA THR A 418 -2.39 21.37 14.69
C THR A 418 -3.07 22.47 15.51
N ASP A 419 -3.77 22.10 16.57
CA ASP A 419 -4.27 23.03 17.58
C ASP A 419 -4.20 22.40 18.99
N GLY A 420 -4.89 23.00 19.98
CA GLY A 420 -4.90 22.50 21.35
C GLY A 420 -5.62 21.16 21.55
N VAL A 421 -6.49 20.75 20.63
CA VAL A 421 -7.24 19.48 20.66
C VAL A 421 -6.58 18.44 19.74
N TYR A 422 -6.18 18.86 18.54
CA TYR A 422 -5.54 18.03 17.52
C TYR A 422 -4.04 18.34 17.49
N THR A 423 -3.30 17.67 18.36
CA THR A 423 -1.86 17.93 18.59
C THR A 423 -0.93 17.28 17.57
N GLU A 424 -1.44 16.38 16.72
CA GLU A 424 -0.74 15.81 15.58
C GLU A 424 -1.49 16.12 14.28
N SER A 425 -0.77 16.60 13.26
CA SER A 425 -1.34 16.86 11.94
C SER A 425 -1.53 15.56 11.16
N ALA A 426 -2.40 15.59 10.14
CA ALA A 426 -2.61 14.44 9.25
C ALA A 426 -1.32 14.01 8.54
N MET A 427 -0.47 14.98 8.23
CA MET A 427 0.85 14.72 7.66
C MET A 427 1.77 13.94 8.61
N SER A 428 1.57 14.04 9.93
CA SER A 428 2.28 13.24 10.93
C SER A 428 1.70 11.83 11.04
N PHE A 429 0.40 11.70 11.34
CA PHE A 429 -0.15 10.40 11.72
C PHE A 429 -0.49 9.48 10.53
N MET A 430 -0.64 10.00 9.31
CA MET A 430 -0.95 9.18 8.12
C MET A 430 0.27 8.69 7.36
N LEU A 431 1.35 9.48 7.32
CA LEU A 431 2.53 9.19 6.50
C LEU A 431 3.55 8.32 7.25
N PRO A 432 4.34 7.50 6.54
CA PRO A 432 5.55 6.93 7.11
C PRO A 432 6.51 8.07 7.52
N PRO A 433 6.97 8.16 8.78
CA PRO A 433 8.05 9.06 9.14
C PRO A 433 9.34 8.64 8.43
N HIS A 434 10.22 9.60 8.15
CA HIS A 434 11.51 9.35 7.49
C HIS A 434 11.38 8.45 6.26
N LEU A 435 10.66 8.92 5.23
CA LEU A 435 10.21 8.15 4.06
C LEU A 435 11.24 7.25 3.36
N THR A 436 12.55 7.43 3.56
CA THR A 436 13.62 6.61 2.96
C THR A 436 14.50 5.88 3.97
N ASP A 437 14.33 6.10 5.28
CA ASP A 437 15.08 5.40 6.31
C ASP A 437 14.36 4.11 6.72
N TYR A 438 14.72 3.03 6.04
CA TYR A 438 14.32 1.67 6.41
C TYR A 438 15.51 0.85 6.91
N SER A 439 16.50 1.52 7.51
CA SER A 439 17.70 0.86 8.03
C SER A 439 17.38 -0.22 9.05
N ALA A 440 16.36 -0.03 9.88
CA ALA A 440 15.91 -1.02 10.86
C ALA A 440 15.49 -2.34 10.17
N ILE A 441 14.70 -2.27 9.09
CA ILE A 441 14.27 -3.44 8.31
C ILE A 441 15.47 -4.09 7.62
N LYS A 442 16.23 -3.28 6.87
CA LYS A 442 17.40 -3.73 6.11
C LYS A 442 18.40 -4.46 7.00
N ASN A 443 18.78 -3.85 8.13
CA ASN A 443 19.83 -4.35 9.01
C ASN A 443 19.40 -5.58 9.84
N ARG A 444 18.09 -5.87 9.97
CA ARG A 444 17.62 -7.12 10.60
C ARG A 444 17.48 -8.27 9.61
N GLY A 445 17.53 -8.01 8.31
CA GLY A 445 17.28 -9.02 7.28
C GLY A 445 15.82 -9.15 6.85
N ALA A 446 14.93 -8.26 7.32
CA ALA A 446 13.54 -8.22 6.91
C ALA A 446 13.39 -7.76 5.45
N LYS A 447 12.30 -8.16 4.79
CA LYS A 447 12.07 -7.94 3.34
C LYS A 447 10.75 -7.24 3.07
N MET A 448 10.71 -6.47 1.99
CA MET A 448 9.55 -5.70 1.56
C MET A 448 9.28 -5.96 0.07
N MET A 449 8.04 -6.34 -0.25
CA MET A 449 7.56 -6.50 -1.62
C MET A 449 6.40 -5.54 -1.84
N LEU A 450 6.57 -4.64 -2.81
CA LEU A 450 5.56 -3.68 -3.20
C LEU A 450 5.00 -4.03 -4.57
N TYR A 451 3.71 -3.88 -4.77
CA TYR A 451 3.11 -3.83 -6.10
C TYR A 451 2.27 -2.56 -6.27
N HIS A 452 2.16 -2.07 -7.50
CA HIS A 452 1.26 -0.98 -7.80
C HIS A 452 0.63 -1.10 -9.20
N GLY A 453 -0.69 -0.99 -9.30
CA GLY A 453 -1.42 -0.87 -10.56
C GLY A 453 -0.99 0.37 -11.33
N THR A 454 -0.54 0.19 -12.57
CA THR A 454 -0.03 1.32 -13.36
C THR A 454 -1.17 2.29 -13.68
N SER A 455 -2.38 1.79 -13.87
CA SER A 455 -3.61 2.56 -14.11
C SER A 455 -4.39 2.87 -12.83
N ASP A 456 -3.76 2.87 -11.65
CA ASP A 456 -4.42 3.27 -10.40
C ASP A 456 -4.88 4.75 -10.49
N PRO A 457 -6.20 5.03 -10.35
CA PRO A 457 -6.75 6.38 -10.45
C PRO A 457 -6.60 7.22 -9.18
N ILE A 458 -6.37 6.62 -8.02
CA ILE A 458 -6.42 7.33 -6.73
C ILE A 458 -5.02 7.55 -6.15
N PHE A 459 -4.21 6.49 -6.09
CA PHE A 459 -2.82 6.60 -5.68
C PHE A 459 -1.95 6.46 -6.92
N SER A 460 -1.02 7.38 -7.08
CA SER A 460 -0.19 7.38 -8.28
C SER A 460 0.89 6.29 -8.17
N SER A 461 0.98 5.43 -9.19
CA SER A 461 2.11 4.50 -9.31
C SER A 461 3.46 5.23 -9.50
N ASP A 462 3.46 6.44 -10.08
CA ASP A 462 4.65 7.32 -10.13
C ASP A 462 5.04 7.80 -8.74
N ASP A 463 4.09 7.95 -7.80
CA ASP A 463 4.41 8.29 -6.40
C ASP A 463 5.19 7.18 -5.71
N THR A 464 4.74 5.93 -5.90
CA THR A 464 5.46 4.75 -5.39
C THR A 464 6.80 4.57 -6.07
N THR A 465 6.88 4.88 -7.35
CA THR A 465 8.13 4.84 -8.13
C THR A 465 9.13 5.86 -7.61
N ALA A 466 8.71 7.11 -7.42
CA ALA A 466 9.55 8.16 -6.84
C ALA A 466 10.02 7.80 -5.42
N TRP A 467 9.15 7.21 -4.60
CA TRP A 467 9.54 6.68 -3.29
C TRP A 467 10.63 5.61 -3.41
N TYR A 468 10.47 4.63 -4.31
CA TYR A 468 11.43 3.55 -4.46
C TYR A 468 12.78 4.02 -5.02
N ASP A 469 12.78 4.97 -5.96
CA ASP A 469 14.03 5.58 -6.45
C ASP A 469 14.74 6.39 -5.36
N ASN A 470 14.00 7.09 -4.51
CA ASN A 470 14.58 7.76 -3.34
C ASN A 470 15.12 6.76 -2.30
N LEU A 471 14.44 5.63 -2.09
CA LEU A 471 14.93 4.55 -1.23
C LEU A 471 16.24 3.97 -1.77
N ARG A 472 16.32 3.70 -3.09
CA ARG A 472 17.54 3.26 -3.77
C ARG A 472 18.67 4.27 -3.58
N ALA A 473 18.41 5.56 -3.81
CA ALA A 473 19.39 6.62 -3.63
C ALA A 473 19.92 6.65 -2.18
N ALA A 474 19.04 6.55 -1.18
CA ALA A 474 19.42 6.47 0.24
C ALA A 474 20.20 5.19 0.61
N ASN A 475 20.24 4.19 -0.27
CA ASN A 475 20.90 2.91 -0.04
C ASN A 475 22.06 2.63 -1.02
N GLY A 476 22.70 3.69 -1.53
CA GLY A 476 23.87 3.56 -2.41
C GLY A 476 23.51 3.22 -3.87
N GLY A 477 22.31 3.58 -4.31
CA GLY A 477 21.78 3.33 -5.65
C GLY A 477 20.98 2.03 -5.78
N ASP A 478 20.95 1.20 -4.75
CA ASP A 478 20.28 -0.10 -4.76
C ASP A 478 19.59 -0.43 -3.43
N ALA A 479 18.31 -0.82 -3.52
CA ALA A 479 17.52 -1.32 -2.40
C ALA A 479 17.06 -2.78 -2.62
N SER A 480 17.42 -3.39 -3.75
CA SER A 480 16.89 -4.68 -4.24
C SER A 480 17.20 -5.89 -3.35
N GLY A 481 18.16 -5.75 -2.42
CA GLY A 481 18.51 -6.75 -1.42
C GLY A 481 17.54 -6.85 -0.23
N PHE A 482 16.66 -5.86 -0.04
CA PHE A 482 15.64 -5.89 1.01
C PHE A 482 14.26 -5.34 0.60
N ALA A 483 14.16 -4.56 -0.47
CA ALA A 483 12.90 -4.06 -1.01
C ALA A 483 12.82 -4.30 -2.52
N ARG A 484 11.69 -4.79 -3.04
CA ARG A 484 11.42 -4.90 -4.49
C ARG A 484 10.05 -4.34 -4.82
N PHE A 485 9.97 -3.57 -5.90
CA PHE A 485 8.74 -2.94 -6.40
C PHE A 485 8.34 -3.52 -7.75
N PHE A 486 7.06 -3.87 -7.93
CA PHE A 486 6.48 -4.46 -9.13
C PHE A 486 5.34 -3.58 -9.66
N ARG A 487 5.48 -3.03 -10.87
CA ARG A 487 4.34 -2.38 -11.56
C ARG A 487 3.43 -3.44 -12.17
N VAL A 488 2.12 -3.20 -12.17
CA VAL A 488 1.12 -4.06 -12.81
C VAL A 488 0.43 -3.27 -13.93
N PRO A 489 0.87 -3.42 -15.20
CA PRO A 489 0.29 -2.71 -16.34
C PRO A 489 -1.20 -2.98 -16.53
N GLY A 490 -1.96 -1.94 -16.85
CA GLY A 490 -3.42 -1.95 -17.04
C GLY A 490 -4.22 -2.05 -15.74
N MET A 491 -3.62 -2.47 -14.62
CA MET A 491 -4.35 -2.70 -13.37
C MET A 491 -4.79 -1.36 -12.75
N ASN A 492 -6.05 -1.27 -12.35
CA ASN A 492 -6.55 -0.15 -11.56
C ASN A 492 -6.21 -0.34 -10.07
N HIS A 493 -7.00 0.25 -9.16
CA HIS A 493 -6.74 0.23 -7.73
C HIS A 493 -6.96 -1.16 -7.13
N CYS A 494 -5.89 -1.80 -6.63
CA CYS A 494 -5.79 -3.14 -6.03
C CYS A 494 -6.10 -4.33 -6.95
N SER A 495 -6.90 -4.12 -7.99
CA SER A 495 -7.34 -5.16 -8.93
C SER A 495 -8.01 -4.53 -10.15
N GLY A 496 -8.47 -5.37 -11.07
CA GLY A 496 -9.29 -4.95 -12.20
C GLY A 496 -8.49 -4.31 -13.33
N GLY A 497 -9.18 -3.66 -14.26
CA GLY A 497 -8.59 -3.11 -15.48
C GLY A 497 -8.18 -4.17 -16.49
N PRO A 498 -7.79 -3.77 -17.72
CA PRO A 498 -7.33 -4.67 -18.78
C PRO A 498 -5.94 -5.20 -18.44
N SER A 499 -5.86 -6.14 -17.50
CA SER A 499 -4.62 -6.51 -16.83
C SER A 499 -4.57 -7.98 -16.43
N THR A 500 -3.36 -8.42 -16.08
CA THR A 500 -3.12 -9.67 -15.34
C THR A 500 -3.11 -9.35 -13.84
N ASP A 501 -4.27 -9.12 -13.23
CA ASP A 501 -4.40 -8.64 -11.84
C ASP A 501 -4.36 -9.73 -10.77
N GLN A 502 -4.38 -11.02 -11.12
CA GLN A 502 -4.36 -12.13 -10.16
C GLN A 502 -2.95 -12.71 -9.99
N PHE A 503 -2.39 -12.58 -8.78
CA PHE A 503 -1.05 -13.03 -8.41
C PHE A 503 -0.88 -13.25 -6.90
N ASP A 504 0.17 -13.99 -6.52
CA ASP A 504 0.58 -14.24 -5.12
C ASP A 504 1.94 -13.56 -4.85
N MET A 505 1.94 -12.54 -3.99
CA MET A 505 3.13 -11.84 -3.50
C MET A 505 3.61 -12.37 -2.14
N LEU A 506 2.75 -13.07 -1.38
CA LEU A 506 3.12 -13.55 -0.05
C LEU A 506 4.07 -14.75 -0.12
N THR A 507 3.81 -15.73 -0.98
CA THR A 507 4.69 -16.91 -1.13
C THR A 507 6.13 -16.54 -1.50
N PRO A 508 6.39 -15.69 -2.51
CA PRO A 508 7.75 -15.23 -2.80
C PRO A 508 8.34 -14.38 -1.66
N LEU A 509 7.53 -13.57 -0.97
CA LEU A 509 7.99 -12.81 0.21
C LEU A 509 8.47 -13.74 1.33
N VAL A 510 7.72 -14.79 1.64
CA VAL A 510 8.11 -15.81 2.63
C VAL A 510 9.42 -16.49 2.22
N SER A 511 9.54 -16.88 0.95
CA SER A 511 10.76 -17.51 0.44
C SER A 511 11.95 -16.57 0.51
N TRP A 512 11.75 -15.27 0.29
CA TRP A 512 12.81 -14.29 0.42
C TRP A 512 13.22 -14.06 1.88
N VAL A 513 12.25 -13.88 2.78
CA VAL A 513 12.49 -13.67 4.21
C VAL A 513 13.21 -14.85 4.83
N GLU A 514 12.82 -16.08 4.48
CA GLU A 514 13.26 -17.29 5.22
C GLU A 514 14.37 -18.08 4.52
N LYS A 515 14.51 -17.94 3.20
CA LYS A 515 15.45 -18.74 2.40
C LYS A 515 16.41 -17.88 1.57
N GLY A 516 16.33 -16.55 1.67
CA GLY A 516 17.15 -15.62 0.88
C GLY A 516 16.84 -15.62 -0.61
N GLN A 517 15.71 -16.18 -1.01
CA GLN A 517 15.30 -16.32 -2.41
C GLN A 517 14.53 -15.09 -2.87
N ALA A 518 15.26 -14.07 -3.31
CA ALA A 518 14.65 -12.84 -3.82
C ALA A 518 13.91 -13.11 -5.15
N PRO A 519 12.65 -12.68 -5.33
CA PRO A 519 11.86 -13.02 -6.51
C PRO A 519 12.32 -12.25 -7.74
N GLU A 520 12.92 -12.94 -8.71
CA GLU A 520 13.33 -12.36 -10.01
C GLU A 520 12.14 -11.90 -10.86
N ARG A 521 10.97 -12.51 -10.64
CA ARG A 521 9.68 -12.14 -11.22
C ARG A 521 8.55 -12.75 -10.40
N VAL A 522 7.34 -12.21 -10.53
CA VAL A 522 6.11 -12.81 -10.02
C VAL A 522 5.17 -13.05 -11.18
N VAL A 523 4.69 -14.29 -11.38
CA VAL A 523 3.75 -14.57 -12.47
C VAL A 523 2.37 -14.08 -12.07
N ALA A 524 1.77 -13.27 -12.93
CA ALA A 524 0.40 -12.80 -12.79
C ALA A 524 -0.47 -13.33 -13.93
N SER A 525 -1.77 -13.42 -13.68
CA SER A 525 -2.76 -13.99 -14.58
C SER A 525 -3.96 -13.07 -14.77
N ALA A 526 -4.55 -13.09 -15.95
CA ALA A 526 -5.84 -12.45 -16.21
C ALA A 526 -6.97 -13.27 -15.56
N ARG A 527 -7.95 -12.60 -14.98
CA ARG A 527 -9.16 -13.24 -14.44
C ARG A 527 -10.26 -13.31 -15.49
N GLY A 528 -10.09 -14.14 -16.53
CA GLY A 528 -11.12 -14.31 -17.57
C GLY A 528 -12.38 -15.04 -17.09
N PRO A 529 -13.36 -15.26 -18.00
CA PRO A 529 -14.58 -16.00 -17.69
C PRO A 529 -14.30 -17.37 -17.06
N GLY A 530 -15.01 -17.68 -15.96
CA GLY A 530 -14.85 -18.94 -15.23
C GLY A 530 -13.69 -18.97 -14.21
N ASN A 531 -12.96 -17.87 -14.01
CA ASN A 531 -11.91 -17.80 -12.99
C ASN A 531 -12.49 -18.02 -11.57
N ALA A 532 -11.86 -18.90 -10.79
CA ALA A 532 -12.34 -19.30 -9.46
C ALA A 532 -12.31 -18.15 -8.43
N GLY A 533 -11.41 -17.18 -8.60
CA GLY A 533 -11.34 -15.96 -7.80
C GLY A 533 -12.32 -14.86 -8.24
N GLY A 534 -13.22 -15.16 -9.17
CA GLY A 534 -14.15 -14.23 -9.79
C GLY A 534 -13.56 -13.58 -11.04
N ALA A 535 -14.36 -13.46 -12.10
CA ALA A 535 -13.94 -12.85 -13.35
C ALA A 535 -13.73 -11.33 -13.20
N ASN A 536 -12.67 -10.82 -13.80
CA ASN A 536 -12.43 -9.40 -14.04
C ASN A 536 -13.16 -9.01 -15.34
N ALA A 537 -14.19 -8.16 -15.23
CA ALA A 537 -15.01 -7.73 -16.36
C ALA A 537 -14.24 -6.82 -17.35
N ASP A 538 -13.11 -6.26 -16.93
CA ASP A 538 -12.28 -5.39 -17.77
C ASP A 538 -11.26 -6.18 -18.62
N VAL A 539 -11.16 -7.51 -18.44
CA VAL A 539 -10.29 -8.35 -19.31
C VAL A 539 -10.84 -8.31 -20.73
N PRO A 540 -10.05 -7.87 -21.73
CA PRO A 540 -10.50 -7.80 -23.11
C PRO A 540 -10.94 -9.17 -23.64
N ALA A 541 -12.07 -9.21 -24.36
CA ALA A 541 -12.60 -10.45 -24.94
C ALA A 541 -11.67 -11.11 -25.97
N SER A 542 -10.69 -10.36 -26.49
CA SER A 542 -9.66 -10.85 -27.40
C SER A 542 -8.51 -11.58 -26.69
N TRP A 543 -8.38 -11.45 -25.37
CA TRP A 543 -7.33 -12.12 -24.60
C TRP A 543 -7.70 -13.56 -24.30
N SER A 544 -6.70 -14.42 -24.10
CA SER A 544 -6.94 -15.69 -23.43
C SER A 544 -7.49 -15.45 -22.02
N ALA A 545 -8.51 -16.20 -21.64
CA ALA A 545 -9.10 -16.15 -20.29
C ALA A 545 -8.07 -16.48 -19.19
N THR A 546 -6.97 -17.12 -19.55
CA THR A 546 -5.87 -17.53 -18.65
C THR A 546 -4.54 -16.89 -19.06
N ARG A 547 -4.55 -15.75 -19.77
CA ARG A 547 -3.32 -15.03 -20.13
C ARG A 547 -2.44 -14.81 -18.90
N THR A 548 -1.14 -14.99 -19.05
CA THR A 548 -0.16 -14.75 -17.98
C THR A 548 0.95 -13.79 -18.40
N ARG A 549 1.47 -13.01 -17.44
CA ARG A 549 2.63 -12.12 -17.61
C ARG A 549 3.57 -12.18 -16.41
N PRO A 550 4.89 -12.05 -16.61
CA PRO A 550 5.80 -11.86 -15.49
C PRO A 550 5.74 -10.39 -15.03
N LEU A 551 5.40 -10.16 -13.77
CA LEU A 551 5.65 -8.90 -13.10
C LEU A 551 7.14 -8.82 -12.78
N CYS A 552 7.78 -7.75 -13.24
CA CYS A 552 9.22 -7.56 -13.16
C CYS A 552 9.60 -6.59 -12.04
N PRO A 553 10.73 -6.82 -11.34
CA PRO A 553 11.23 -5.90 -10.33
C PRO A 553 11.71 -4.61 -11.00
N TYR A 554 11.08 -3.49 -10.66
CA TYR A 554 11.43 -2.17 -11.16
C TYR A 554 12.92 -1.87 -10.91
N PRO A 555 13.65 -1.31 -11.90
CA PRO A 555 13.15 -0.67 -13.13
C PRO A 555 12.95 -1.60 -14.33
N GLN A 556 13.08 -2.92 -14.16
CA GLN A 556 12.87 -3.86 -15.27
C GLN A 556 11.40 -3.91 -15.69
N VAL A 557 11.18 -4.24 -16.96
CA VAL A 557 9.84 -4.46 -17.54
C VAL A 557 9.78 -5.81 -18.25
N ALA A 558 8.57 -6.35 -18.42
CA ALA A 558 8.40 -7.56 -19.22
C ALA A 558 8.60 -7.23 -20.70
N LYS A 559 9.59 -7.85 -21.35
CA LYS A 559 9.83 -7.75 -22.79
C LYS A 559 9.56 -9.08 -23.46
N TYR A 560 8.86 -9.08 -24.59
CA TYR A 560 8.63 -10.28 -25.37
C TYR A 560 9.95 -10.84 -25.92
N ASN A 561 10.11 -12.15 -25.89
CA ASN A 561 11.33 -12.83 -26.33
C ASN A 561 11.45 -12.95 -27.86
N GLY A 562 10.44 -12.52 -28.61
CA GLY A 562 10.37 -12.62 -30.08
C GLY A 562 9.87 -13.96 -30.60
N SER A 563 9.62 -14.93 -29.71
CA SER A 563 9.06 -16.24 -30.03
C SER A 563 8.26 -16.79 -28.84
N GLY A 564 7.40 -17.78 -29.09
CA GLY A 564 6.47 -18.33 -28.11
C GLY A 564 5.06 -17.73 -28.21
N SER A 565 4.14 -18.21 -27.38
CA SER A 565 2.80 -17.65 -27.29
C SER A 565 2.82 -16.31 -26.58
N ILE A 566 2.11 -15.31 -27.12
CA ILE A 566 1.90 -14.04 -26.43
C ILE A 566 0.92 -14.20 -25.26
N GLU A 567 0.29 -15.34 -25.05
CA GLU A 567 -0.59 -15.56 -23.90
C GLU A 567 0.18 -16.08 -22.67
N ASP A 568 1.45 -16.43 -22.82
CA ASP A 568 2.23 -17.15 -21.82
C ASP A 568 3.39 -16.32 -21.26
N ALA A 569 3.48 -16.22 -19.93
CA ALA A 569 4.54 -15.49 -19.23
C ALA A 569 5.96 -16.03 -19.53
N ALA A 570 6.08 -17.30 -19.94
CA ALA A 570 7.34 -17.91 -20.31
C ALA A 570 7.96 -17.33 -21.59
N SER A 571 7.15 -16.70 -22.45
CA SER A 571 7.59 -16.03 -23.67
C SER A 571 8.10 -14.61 -23.42
N PHE A 572 8.17 -14.18 -22.16
CA PHE A 572 8.63 -12.86 -21.73
C PHE A 572 9.78 -12.98 -20.73
N SER A 573 10.66 -11.99 -20.74
CA SER A 573 11.77 -11.87 -19.78
C SER A 573 11.79 -10.47 -19.18
N CYS A 574 12.18 -10.37 -17.91
CA CYS A 574 12.43 -9.08 -17.27
C CYS A 574 13.75 -8.51 -17.77
N LYS A 575 13.72 -7.31 -18.33
CA LYS A 575 14.89 -6.63 -18.93
C LYS A 575 14.95 -5.17 -18.49
#